data_AF-A0AAE7L323-F1
#
_entry.id   AF-A0AAE7L323-F1
#
_cell.length_a   1.000
_cell.length_b   1.000
_cell.length_c   1.000
_cell.angle_alpha   90.00
_cell.angle_beta   90.00
_cell.angle_gamma   90.00
#
_symmetry.space_group_name_H-M   'P 1'
#
loop_
_entity.id
_entity.type
_entity.pdbx_description
1 polymer ?
#
loop_
_entity_poly.entity_id
_entity_poly.type
_entity_poly.pdbx_seq_one_letter_code
_entity_poly.pdbx_strand_id
1 'polypeptide(L)'
;MMPIVENSRGDGKSFPWFAGLAGLAVGLTMLYFWLAWARWWPGGLYQEMLSYATVGWLQLEDISPLIYAKLVLIGFLLVFLHPGYGKLPIAAWMLHNQPSGGTFFSWILRAWGLKCGMLVLLFCNLFFLRYVPSSALNLYSTFIYYASILASIAVGVLLVRDAWRLAQSPDAPLSNLGQSVVLTLSFQLTWPAQFTLISARDSDLMPVGWCITAALMVGVLLAMLVTAGLAWGVRGMLGDETCRAWRGRFALFNGVVILCAAGWLAFIAVSRLLE
;
A
#
# COMPACT_ATOMS: atom_id res chain seq x y z
N MET A 1 -29.82 10.72 43.81
CA MET A 1 -29.42 12.00 43.20
C MET A 1 -27.91 11.93 42.98
N MET A 2 -27.48 11.58 41.77
CA MET A 2 -26.08 11.48 41.36
C MET A 2 -25.90 12.39 40.15
N PRO A 3 -24.76 13.08 40.03
CA PRO A 3 -24.64 14.23 39.15
C PRO A 3 -24.65 13.77 37.69
N ILE A 4 -25.49 14.46 36.93
CA ILE A 4 -25.49 14.51 35.47
C ILE A 4 -24.11 15.02 35.07
N VAL A 5 -23.39 14.23 34.27
CA VAL A 5 -22.16 14.68 33.61
C VAL A 5 -22.58 15.73 32.59
N GLU A 6 -22.57 16.99 33.05
CA GLU A 6 -22.89 18.15 32.25
C GLU A 6 -21.69 18.47 31.34
N ASN A 7 -21.91 18.19 30.06
CA ASN A 7 -21.60 19.07 28.95
C ASN A 7 -20.20 19.74 28.92
N SER A 8 -19.26 19.09 28.24
CA SER A 8 -18.21 19.79 27.50
C SER A 8 -18.55 19.83 26.01
N ARG A 9 -19.67 20.47 25.65
CA ARG A 9 -19.76 21.18 24.36
C ARG A 9 -18.75 22.31 24.41
N GLY A 10 -17.50 21.96 24.09
CA GLY A 10 -16.48 22.93 23.72
C GLY A 10 -16.90 23.57 22.41
N ASP A 11 -17.47 24.75 22.56
CA ASP A 11 -17.67 25.74 21.52
C ASP A 11 -16.32 26.03 20.84
N GLY A 12 -16.28 25.89 19.51
CA GLY A 12 -15.08 26.09 18.71
C GLY A 12 -14.95 25.07 17.57
N LYS A 13 -15.03 25.57 16.34
CA LYS A 13 -14.60 24.92 15.09
C LYS A 13 -13.08 24.63 15.15
N SER A 14 -12.67 23.73 16.03
CA SER A 14 -11.28 23.39 16.27
C SER A 14 -10.86 22.35 15.25
N PHE A 15 -10.12 22.80 14.22
CA PHE A 15 -9.46 21.91 13.29
C PHE A 15 -8.55 20.95 14.07
N PRO A 16 -8.52 19.63 13.75
CA PRO A 16 -7.80 18.64 14.54
C PRO A 16 -6.27 18.68 14.36
N TRP A 17 -5.65 19.86 14.49
CA TRP A 17 -4.24 20.13 14.20
C TRP A 17 -3.27 19.16 14.89
N PHE A 18 -3.57 18.72 16.11
CA PHE A 18 -2.79 17.69 16.82
C PHE A 18 -2.69 16.37 16.05
N ALA A 19 -3.78 15.93 15.40
CA ALA A 19 -3.76 14.71 14.60
C ALA A 19 -2.89 14.87 13.35
N GLY A 20 -2.88 16.07 12.75
CA GLY A 20 -1.99 16.41 11.64
C GLY A 20 -0.52 16.43 12.05
N LEU A 21 -0.18 17.05 13.18
CA LEU A 21 1.19 17.05 13.72
C LEU A 21 1.66 15.64 14.10
N ALA A 22 0.80 14.84 14.73
CA ALA A 22 1.10 13.44 15.02
C ALA A 22 1.34 12.65 13.73
N GLY A 23 0.52 12.88 12.70
CA GLY A 23 0.70 12.25 11.38
C GLY A 23 2.02 12.67 10.72
N LEU A 24 2.40 13.95 10.82
CA LEU A 24 3.66 14.45 10.31
C LEU A 24 4.85 13.83 11.04
N ALA A 25 4.81 13.81 12.37
CA ALA A 25 5.86 13.21 13.19
C ALA A 25 6.05 11.73 12.87
N VAL A 26 4.95 10.96 12.78
CA VAL A 26 4.99 9.54 12.40
C VAL A 26 5.52 9.38 10.98
N GLY A 27 5.01 10.16 10.02
CA GLY A 27 5.47 10.11 8.63
C GLY A 27 6.97 10.37 8.50
N LEU A 28 7.48 11.44 9.11
CA LEU A 28 8.91 11.78 9.09
C LEU A 28 9.76 10.73 9.81
N THR A 29 9.28 10.20 10.94
CA THR A 29 9.98 9.13 11.68
C THR A 29 10.09 7.87 10.83
N MET A 30 9.00 7.46 10.18
CA MET A 30 9.00 6.31 9.28
C MET A 30 10.00 6.48 8.14
N LEU A 31 10.08 7.67 7.55
CA LEU A 31 11.02 7.98 6.47
C LEU A 31 12.47 8.00 6.94
N TYR A 32 12.75 8.68 8.06
CA TYR A 32 14.10 8.83 8.60
C TYR A 32 14.71 7.48 8.99
N PHE A 33 13.94 6.63 9.67
CA PHE A 33 14.43 5.33 10.14
C PHE A 33 14.27 4.20 9.12
N TRP A 34 13.73 4.45 7.93
CA TRP A 34 13.41 3.39 6.97
C TRP A 34 14.63 2.53 6.62
N LEU A 35 15.75 3.15 6.27
CA LEU A 35 16.96 2.41 5.88
C LEU A 35 17.51 1.55 7.03
N ALA A 36 17.42 2.06 8.26
CA ALA A 36 17.83 1.34 9.46
C ALA A 36 16.89 0.16 9.76
N TRP A 37 15.58 0.36 9.60
CA TRP A 37 14.58 -0.67 9.81
C TRP A 37 14.69 -1.79 8.76
N ALA A 38 14.93 -1.47 7.49
CA ALA A 38 15.13 -2.45 6.43
C ALA A 38 16.32 -3.40 6.74
N ARG A 39 17.35 -2.91 7.44
CA ARG A 39 18.51 -3.73 7.86
C ARG A 39 18.18 -4.72 8.98
N TRP A 40 17.10 -4.52 9.72
CA TRP A 40 16.66 -5.41 10.80
C TRP A 40 15.73 -6.52 10.31
N TRP A 41 15.47 -6.59 9.00
CA TRP A 41 14.66 -7.67 8.45
C TRP A 41 15.34 -9.02 8.68
N PRO A 42 14.60 -10.06 9.08
CA PRO A 42 15.18 -11.35 9.43
C PRO A 42 16.10 -11.88 8.32
N GLY A 43 17.22 -12.51 8.69
CA GLY A 43 17.97 -13.44 7.83
C GLY A 43 18.50 -12.90 6.49
N GLY A 44 18.72 -11.60 6.32
CA GLY A 44 19.20 -11.05 5.04
C GLY A 44 18.19 -11.22 3.90
N LEU A 45 16.88 -11.30 4.22
CA LEU A 45 15.80 -11.53 3.26
C LEU A 45 15.81 -10.59 2.05
N TYR A 46 16.33 -9.36 2.19
CA TYR A 46 16.52 -8.44 1.07
C TYR A 46 17.55 -8.95 0.04
N GLN A 47 18.66 -9.53 0.51
CA GLN A 47 19.67 -10.16 -0.35
C GLN A 47 19.18 -11.49 -0.92
N GLU A 48 18.49 -12.31 -0.12
CA GLU A 48 17.85 -13.54 -0.64
C GLU A 48 16.81 -13.21 -1.71
N MET A 49 15.99 -12.17 -1.51
CA MET A 49 15.03 -11.70 -2.50
C MET A 49 15.70 -11.33 -3.82
N LEU A 50 16.81 -10.58 -3.78
CA LEU A 50 17.56 -10.22 -4.98
C LEU A 50 18.06 -11.47 -5.72
N SER A 51 18.50 -12.49 -4.99
CA SER A 51 18.96 -13.76 -5.58
C SER A 51 17.85 -14.53 -6.29
N TYR A 52 16.62 -14.53 -5.75
CA TYR A 52 15.46 -15.13 -6.41
C TYR A 52 14.91 -14.28 -7.56
N ALA A 53 15.16 -12.97 -7.52
CA ALA A 53 14.74 -12.06 -8.56
C ALA A 53 15.66 -12.12 -9.79
N THR A 54 16.89 -12.62 -9.64
CA THR A 54 17.79 -12.99 -10.74
C THR A 54 17.58 -14.46 -11.14
N VAL A 55 16.66 -14.71 -12.07
CA VAL A 55 16.16 -16.06 -12.42
C VAL A 55 17.18 -16.91 -13.20
N GLY A 56 18.25 -16.31 -13.72
CA GLY A 56 19.19 -16.93 -14.68
C GLY A 56 19.91 -18.22 -14.26
N TRP A 57 19.75 -18.68 -13.01
CA TRP A 57 20.37 -19.91 -12.50
C TRP A 57 19.39 -20.94 -11.94
N LEU A 58 18.09 -20.64 -11.87
CA LEU A 58 17.08 -21.53 -11.26
C LEU A 58 16.31 -22.32 -12.32
N GLN A 59 16.40 -23.66 -12.24
CA GLN A 59 15.49 -24.58 -12.92
C GLN A 59 14.23 -24.79 -12.06
N LEU A 60 13.07 -25.00 -12.69
CA LEU A 60 11.80 -25.16 -11.98
C LEU A 60 11.80 -26.38 -11.03
N GLU A 61 12.51 -27.43 -11.42
CA GLU A 61 12.60 -28.72 -10.71
C GLU A 61 13.39 -28.62 -9.39
N ASP A 62 14.25 -27.60 -9.26
CA ASP A 62 15.12 -27.40 -8.10
C ASP A 62 14.48 -26.53 -7.00
N ILE A 63 13.26 -26.01 -7.23
CA ILE A 63 12.60 -25.09 -6.30
C ILE A 63 11.85 -25.88 -5.21
N SER A 64 12.51 -26.06 -4.06
CA SER A 64 11.89 -26.68 -2.90
C SER A 64 10.66 -25.90 -2.36
N PRO A 65 9.69 -26.58 -1.71
CA PRO A 65 8.56 -25.92 -1.05
C PRO A 65 8.97 -24.85 -0.02
N LEU A 66 10.12 -25.03 0.61
CA LEU A 66 10.68 -24.06 1.56
C LEU A 66 11.01 -22.72 0.89
N ILE A 67 11.49 -22.74 -0.36
CA ILE A 67 11.76 -21.51 -1.13
C ILE A 67 10.45 -20.78 -1.41
N TYR A 68 9.39 -21.48 -1.79
CA TYR A 68 8.07 -20.86 -1.96
C TYR A 68 7.53 -20.23 -0.66
N ALA A 69 7.70 -20.91 0.48
CA ALA A 69 7.32 -20.34 1.79
C ALA A 69 8.12 -19.07 2.11
N LYS A 70 9.43 -19.04 1.82
CA LYS A 70 10.27 -17.85 1.94
C LYS A 70 9.79 -16.73 1.03
N LEU A 71 9.46 -17.01 -0.23
CA LEU A 71 8.95 -16.02 -1.18
C LEU A 71 7.62 -15.42 -0.74
N VAL A 72 6.70 -16.23 -0.19
CA VAL A 72 5.46 -15.74 0.43
C VAL A 72 5.79 -14.80 1.59
N LEU A 73 6.71 -15.18 2.48
CA LEU A 73 7.13 -14.33 3.60
C LEU A 73 7.77 -13.02 3.12
N ILE A 74 8.61 -13.07 2.08
CA ILE A 74 9.21 -11.88 1.46
C ILE A 74 8.12 -10.96 0.92
N GLY A 75 7.20 -11.48 0.11
CA GLY A 75 6.07 -10.73 -0.44
C GLY A 75 5.22 -10.08 0.65
N PHE A 76 4.99 -10.82 1.74
CA PHE A 76 4.30 -10.33 2.92
C PHE A 76 5.05 -9.18 3.59
N LEU A 77 6.30 -9.39 3.99
CA LEU A 77 7.09 -8.40 4.72
C LEU A 77 7.34 -7.14 3.91
N LEU A 78 7.52 -7.25 2.58
CA LEU A 78 7.63 -6.10 1.70
C LEU A 78 6.39 -5.21 1.81
N VAL A 79 5.20 -5.78 1.62
CA VAL A 79 3.98 -4.99 1.67
C VAL A 79 3.59 -4.65 3.11
N PHE A 80 3.99 -5.42 4.10
CA PHE A 80 3.62 -5.22 5.50
C PHE A 80 4.58 -4.32 6.30
N LEU A 81 5.85 -4.20 5.92
CA LEU A 81 6.82 -3.35 6.62
C LEU A 81 7.24 -2.11 5.81
N HIS A 82 7.04 -2.09 4.49
CA HIS A 82 7.44 -0.92 3.70
C HIS A 82 6.62 0.34 4.05
N PRO A 83 7.26 1.49 4.33
CA PRO A 83 6.59 2.72 4.71
C PRO A 83 5.74 3.19 3.55
N GLY A 84 4.50 3.61 3.85
CA GLY A 84 3.57 4.14 2.87
C GLY A 84 2.93 3.14 1.90
N TYR A 85 3.47 1.92 1.80
CA TYR A 85 3.00 0.94 0.81
C TYR A 85 1.81 0.15 1.31
N GLY A 86 0.72 0.19 0.54
CA GLY A 86 -0.51 -0.59 0.70
C GLY A 86 -1.32 -0.37 1.97
N LYS A 87 -0.65 -0.29 3.12
CA LYS A 87 -1.25 -0.36 4.43
C LYS A 87 -2.00 0.89 4.83
N LEU A 88 -1.40 2.05 4.58
CA LEU A 88 -1.99 3.33 4.97
C LEU A 88 -3.28 3.61 4.19
N PRO A 89 -3.36 3.41 2.86
CA PRO A 89 -4.64 3.52 2.15
C PRO A 89 -5.71 2.56 2.70
N ILE A 90 -5.35 1.31 3.01
CA ILE A 90 -6.28 0.32 3.59
C ILE A 90 -6.77 0.79 4.98
N ALA A 91 -5.86 1.13 5.88
CA ALA A 91 -6.20 1.58 7.22
C ALA A 91 -7.04 2.87 7.19
N ALA A 92 -6.65 3.83 6.35
CA ALA A 92 -7.39 5.07 6.16
C ALA A 92 -8.81 4.82 5.66
N TRP A 93 -8.97 3.95 4.65
CA TRP A 93 -10.27 3.57 4.12
C TRP A 93 -11.17 2.91 5.17
N MET A 94 -10.61 1.96 5.92
CA MET A 94 -11.32 1.21 6.94
C MET A 94 -11.82 2.10 8.08
N LEU A 95 -10.99 3.05 8.52
CA LEU A 95 -11.34 3.97 9.61
C LEU A 95 -12.25 5.12 9.13
N HIS A 96 -12.08 5.57 7.88
CA HIS A 96 -12.84 6.70 7.32
C HIS A 96 -14.21 6.30 6.81
N ASN A 97 -14.29 5.34 5.88
CA ASN A 97 -15.53 4.93 5.22
C ASN A 97 -16.25 3.78 5.94
N GLN A 98 -15.60 3.10 6.89
CA GLN A 98 -16.21 2.06 7.72
C GLN A 98 -16.96 0.96 6.91
N PRO A 99 -16.34 0.37 5.86
CA PRO A 99 -16.98 -0.69 5.09
C PRO A 99 -17.33 -1.90 5.95
N SER A 100 -18.35 -2.65 5.55
CA SER A 100 -18.71 -3.91 6.21
C SER A 100 -17.65 -5.00 5.95
N GLY A 101 -17.68 -6.08 6.74
CA GLY A 101 -16.73 -7.19 6.66
C GLY A 101 -16.57 -7.78 5.25
N GLY A 102 -17.69 -8.22 4.66
CA GLY A 102 -17.68 -8.79 3.31
C GLY A 102 -17.30 -7.76 2.23
N THR A 103 -17.65 -6.49 2.43
CA THR A 103 -17.27 -5.42 1.51
C THR A 103 -15.75 -5.23 1.51
N PHE A 104 -15.10 -5.05 2.65
CA PHE A 104 -13.65 -4.80 2.63
C PHE A 104 -12.88 -5.95 1.99
N PHE A 105 -13.25 -7.19 2.28
CA PHE A 105 -12.60 -8.37 1.71
C PHE A 105 -12.71 -8.38 0.18
N SER A 106 -13.91 -8.12 -0.35
CA SER A 106 -14.13 -8.05 -1.81
C SER A 106 -13.29 -6.96 -2.48
N TRP A 107 -13.19 -5.77 -1.86
CA TRP A 107 -12.41 -4.67 -2.40
C TRP A 107 -10.89 -4.94 -2.39
N ILE A 108 -10.38 -5.61 -1.35
CA ILE A 108 -8.98 -6.05 -1.30
C ILE A 108 -8.69 -7.09 -2.39
N LEU A 109 -9.57 -8.07 -2.58
CA LEU A 109 -9.42 -9.05 -3.67
C LEU A 109 -9.48 -8.41 -5.05
N ARG A 110 -10.35 -7.42 -5.26
CA ARG A 110 -10.38 -6.64 -6.51
C ARG A 110 -9.08 -5.90 -6.74
N ALA A 111 -8.56 -5.21 -5.73
CA ALA A 111 -7.29 -4.49 -5.82
C ALA A 111 -6.13 -5.43 -6.18
N TRP A 112 -6.05 -6.58 -5.50
CA TRP A 112 -5.05 -7.61 -5.76
C TRP A 112 -5.21 -8.25 -7.13
N GLY A 113 -6.44 -8.60 -7.54
CA GLY A 113 -6.72 -9.16 -8.85
C GLY A 113 -6.33 -8.22 -9.98
N LEU A 114 -6.62 -6.92 -9.84
CA LEU A 114 -6.22 -5.89 -10.80
C LEU A 114 -4.69 -5.74 -10.83
N LYS A 115 -4.03 -5.82 -9.66
CA LYS A 115 -2.56 -5.84 -9.53
C LYS A 115 -1.91 -6.99 -10.30
N CYS A 116 -2.41 -8.21 -10.08
CA CYS A 116 -2.00 -9.41 -10.83
C CYS A 116 -2.29 -9.25 -12.33
N GLY A 117 -3.47 -8.74 -12.67
CA GLY A 117 -3.89 -8.49 -14.04
C GLY A 117 -2.95 -7.54 -14.78
N MET A 118 -2.48 -6.48 -14.14
CA MET A 118 -1.47 -5.58 -14.73
C MET A 118 -0.12 -6.25 -14.93
N LEU A 119 0.34 -7.08 -14.00
CA LEU A 119 1.57 -7.87 -14.22
C LEU A 119 1.40 -8.79 -15.44
N VAL A 120 0.27 -9.48 -15.55
CA VAL A 120 -0.04 -10.33 -16.71
C VAL A 120 -0.10 -9.50 -17.99
N LEU A 121 -0.77 -8.34 -17.98
CA LEU A 121 -0.85 -7.48 -19.15
C LEU A 121 0.52 -6.96 -19.58
N LEU A 122 1.42 -6.62 -18.65
CA LEU A 122 2.75 -6.11 -18.98
C LEU A 122 3.71 -7.20 -19.45
N PHE A 123 3.65 -8.37 -18.83
CA PHE A 123 4.69 -9.39 -18.94
C PHE A 123 4.25 -10.66 -19.67
N CYS A 124 2.94 -10.90 -19.84
CA CYS A 124 2.46 -11.92 -20.78
C CYS A 124 2.28 -11.31 -22.17
N ASN A 125 2.46 -12.16 -23.18
CA ASN A 125 2.34 -11.85 -24.62
C ASN A 125 0.93 -11.44 -25.08
N LEU A 126 0.06 -10.98 -24.19
CA LEU A 126 -1.21 -10.36 -24.55
C LEU A 126 -0.90 -9.00 -25.20
N PHE A 127 -1.50 -8.71 -26.36
CA PHE A 127 -1.36 -7.45 -27.09
C PHE A 127 0.07 -7.11 -27.60
N PHE A 128 0.77 -8.05 -28.23
CA PHE A 128 2.04 -7.82 -28.96
C PHE A 128 3.30 -7.52 -28.11
N LEU A 129 3.21 -7.57 -26.78
CA LEU A 129 4.33 -7.26 -25.88
C LEU A 129 5.48 -8.28 -25.88
N ARG A 130 5.31 -9.44 -26.54
CA ARG A 130 6.39 -10.41 -26.81
C ARG A 130 7.61 -9.77 -27.49
N TYR A 131 7.35 -8.78 -28.34
CA TYR A 131 8.35 -8.12 -29.18
C TYR A 131 8.83 -6.78 -28.62
N VAL A 132 8.30 -6.37 -27.46
CA VAL A 132 8.65 -5.07 -26.87
C VAL A 132 9.95 -5.20 -26.08
N PRO A 133 10.98 -4.39 -26.33
CA PRO A 133 12.26 -4.52 -25.62
C PRO A 133 12.10 -4.27 -24.12
N SER A 134 12.99 -4.84 -23.30
CA SER A 134 12.96 -4.70 -21.83
C SER A 134 13.01 -3.22 -21.39
N SER A 135 13.62 -2.33 -22.20
CA SER A 135 13.59 -0.88 -22.00
C SER A 135 12.18 -0.27 -22.02
N ALA A 136 11.31 -0.72 -22.93
CA ALA A 136 9.93 -0.25 -23.00
C ALA A 136 9.05 -0.85 -21.89
N LEU A 137 9.32 -2.08 -21.44
CA LEU A 137 8.66 -2.63 -20.24
C LEU A 137 9.01 -1.86 -18.97
N ASN A 138 10.27 -1.42 -18.84
CA ASN A 138 10.70 -0.54 -17.76
C ASN A 138 9.99 0.81 -17.82
N LEU A 139 9.78 1.37 -19.02
CA LEU A 139 9.00 2.59 -19.20
C LEU A 139 7.55 2.42 -18.71
N TYR A 140 6.87 1.35 -19.11
CA TYR A 140 5.49 1.08 -18.64
C TYR A 140 5.43 0.87 -17.13
N SER A 141 6.38 0.12 -16.57
CA SER A 141 6.53 -0.07 -15.12
C SER A 141 6.72 1.26 -14.39
N THR A 142 7.51 2.17 -14.97
CA THR A 142 7.74 3.52 -14.43
C THR A 142 6.48 4.38 -14.51
N PHE A 143 5.75 4.33 -15.63
CA PHE A 143 4.49 5.06 -15.78
C PHE A 143 3.45 4.62 -14.74
N ILE A 144 3.28 3.31 -14.55
CA ILE A 144 2.36 2.75 -13.54
C ILE A 144 2.81 3.13 -12.13
N TYR A 145 4.13 3.14 -11.88
CA TYR A 145 4.68 3.60 -10.61
C TYR A 145 4.33 5.07 -10.33
N TYR A 146 4.47 5.98 -11.30
CA TYR A 146 4.05 7.38 -11.14
C TYR A 146 2.55 7.54 -10.96
N ALA A 147 1.74 6.77 -11.70
CA ALA A 147 0.29 6.75 -11.49
C ALA A 147 -0.08 6.32 -10.06
N SER A 148 0.68 5.38 -9.48
CA SER A 148 0.50 4.94 -8.09
C SER A 148 0.84 6.02 -7.06
N ILE A 149 1.88 6.82 -7.31
CA ILE A 149 2.24 7.98 -6.48
C ILE A 149 1.13 9.03 -6.56
N LEU A 150 0.67 9.38 -7.76
CA LEU A 150 -0.42 10.33 -7.95
C LEU A 150 -1.71 9.88 -7.27
N ALA A 151 -2.06 8.60 -7.37
CA ALA A 151 -3.21 8.03 -6.67
C ALA A 151 -3.06 8.14 -5.15
N SER A 152 -1.85 7.89 -4.62
CA SER A 152 -1.56 8.04 -3.18
C SER A 152 -1.70 9.49 -2.72
N ILE A 153 -1.18 10.45 -3.49
CA ILE A 153 -1.34 11.89 -3.22
C ILE A 153 -2.82 12.27 -3.23
N ALA A 154 -3.58 11.80 -4.22
CA ALA A 154 -5.01 12.07 -4.31
C ALA A 154 -5.77 11.53 -3.08
N VAL A 155 -5.47 10.30 -2.62
CA VAL A 155 -6.03 9.76 -1.37
C VAL A 155 -5.67 10.64 -0.18
N GLY A 156 -4.41 11.06 -0.04
CA GLY A 156 -3.96 11.94 1.02
C GLY A 156 -4.68 13.29 1.03
N VAL A 157 -4.82 13.94 -0.13
CA VAL A 157 -5.52 15.23 -0.28
C VAL A 157 -7.01 15.08 0.02
N LEU A 158 -7.66 14.02 -0.45
CA LEU A 158 -9.07 13.75 -0.15
C LEU A 158 -9.30 13.58 1.36
N LEU A 159 -8.40 12.89 2.05
CA LEU A 159 -8.46 12.71 3.50
C LEU A 159 -8.30 14.04 4.27
N VAL A 160 -7.33 14.88 3.88
CA VAL A 160 -7.14 16.21 4.48
C VAL A 160 -8.35 17.10 4.23
N ARG A 161 -8.89 17.07 3.00
CA ARG A 161 -10.10 17.81 2.63
C ARG A 161 -11.31 17.35 3.46
N ASP A 162 -11.50 16.05 3.60
CA ASP A 162 -12.62 15.50 4.37
C ASP A 162 -12.46 15.83 5.86
N ALA A 163 -11.25 15.78 6.41
CA ALA A 163 -10.97 16.21 7.78
C ALA A 163 -11.30 17.69 8.01
N TRP A 164 -10.94 18.56 7.05
CA TRP A 164 -11.29 19.97 7.07
C TRP A 164 -12.80 20.18 7.01
N ARG A 165 -13.50 19.49 6.12
CA ARG A 165 -14.98 19.56 6.02
C ARG A 165 -15.66 19.08 7.29
N LEU A 166 -15.20 17.97 7.88
CA LEU A 166 -15.72 17.44 9.13
C LEU A 166 -15.50 18.38 10.32
N ALA A 167 -14.40 19.14 10.32
CA ALA A 167 -14.17 20.18 11.33
C ALA A 167 -15.14 21.37 11.20
N GLN A 168 -15.66 21.63 10.00
CA GLN A 168 -16.65 22.68 9.75
C GLN A 168 -18.09 22.21 9.97
N SER A 169 -18.41 20.99 9.54
CA SER A 169 -19.73 20.38 9.63
C SER A 169 -19.59 18.87 9.89
N PRO A 170 -20.04 18.38 11.06
CA PRO A 170 -19.95 16.95 11.41
C PRO A 170 -20.67 16.02 10.43
N ASP A 171 -21.70 16.52 9.75
CA ASP A 171 -22.53 15.77 8.81
C ASP A 171 -22.10 15.97 7.33
N ALA A 172 -20.92 16.55 7.11
CA ALA A 172 -20.41 16.79 5.76
C ALA A 172 -20.30 15.46 4.97
N PRO A 173 -20.71 15.46 3.68
CA PRO A 173 -20.61 14.27 2.85
C PRO A 173 -19.16 13.86 2.67
N LEU A 174 -18.90 12.57 2.89
CA LEU A 174 -17.57 11.98 2.83
C LEU A 174 -17.22 11.54 1.42
N SER A 175 -15.94 11.65 1.08
CA SER A 175 -15.41 11.07 -0.15
C SER A 175 -15.40 9.54 -0.02
N ASN A 176 -15.82 8.83 -1.07
CA ASN A 176 -15.68 7.37 -1.11
C ASN A 176 -14.24 7.01 -1.50
N LEU A 177 -13.42 6.63 -0.51
CA LEU A 177 -12.02 6.30 -0.77
C LEU A 177 -11.85 4.92 -1.41
N GLY A 178 -12.87 4.06 -1.43
CA GLY A 178 -12.73 2.66 -1.88
C GLY A 178 -12.14 2.53 -3.28
N GLN A 179 -12.63 3.34 -4.23
CA GLN A 179 -12.10 3.36 -5.60
C GLN A 179 -10.66 3.87 -5.67
N SER A 180 -10.35 4.94 -4.94
CA SER A 180 -9.01 5.51 -4.90
C SER A 180 -8.00 4.57 -4.25
N VAL A 181 -8.44 3.82 -3.23
CA VAL A 181 -7.65 2.80 -2.55
C VAL A 181 -7.40 1.63 -3.48
N VAL A 182 -8.40 1.11 -4.18
CA VAL A 182 -8.18 0.07 -5.22
C VAL A 182 -7.17 0.55 -6.24
N LEU A 183 -7.36 1.75 -6.80
CA LEU A 183 -6.43 2.29 -7.79
C LEU A 183 -4.99 2.37 -7.25
N THR A 184 -4.84 2.90 -6.03
CA THR A 184 -3.54 3.03 -5.36
C THR A 184 -2.89 1.67 -5.15
N LEU A 185 -3.63 0.71 -4.58
CA LEU A 185 -3.14 -0.63 -4.27
C LEU A 185 -2.79 -1.43 -5.53
N SER A 186 -3.60 -1.29 -6.57
CA SER A 186 -3.42 -1.98 -7.84
C SER A 186 -2.17 -1.44 -8.53
N PHE A 187 -2.02 -0.13 -8.67
CA PHE A 187 -0.90 0.47 -9.43
C PHE A 187 0.44 0.41 -8.68
N GLN A 188 0.44 0.10 -7.39
CA GLN A 188 1.67 -0.14 -6.61
C GLN A 188 2.34 -1.47 -6.97
N LEU A 189 2.81 -1.62 -8.21
CA LEU A 189 3.50 -2.83 -8.65
C LEU A 189 4.67 -3.15 -7.70
N THR A 190 4.73 -4.41 -7.28
CA THR A 190 5.74 -4.88 -6.33
C THR A 190 7.06 -5.01 -7.09
N TRP A 191 8.03 -4.11 -6.84
CA TRP A 191 9.35 -4.11 -7.50
C TRP A 191 9.97 -5.51 -7.70
N PRO A 192 10.06 -6.38 -6.68
CA PRO A 192 10.58 -7.75 -6.86
C PRO A 192 9.85 -8.54 -7.95
N ALA A 193 8.52 -8.48 -8.00
CA ALA A 193 7.74 -9.19 -9.01
C ALA A 193 8.07 -8.70 -10.42
N GLN A 194 8.22 -7.39 -10.61
CA GLN A 194 8.59 -6.83 -11.91
C GLN A 194 10.01 -7.27 -12.31
N PHE A 195 10.97 -7.16 -11.38
CA PHE A 195 12.35 -7.53 -11.64
C PHE A 195 12.49 -9.03 -11.95
N THR A 196 11.81 -9.90 -11.20
CA THR A 196 11.76 -11.34 -11.48
C THR A 196 11.25 -11.62 -12.88
N LEU A 197 10.17 -10.97 -13.32
CA LEU A 197 9.59 -11.21 -14.64
C LEU A 197 10.47 -10.66 -15.78
N ILE A 198 11.14 -9.53 -15.57
CA ILE A 198 12.13 -9.01 -16.52
C ILE A 198 13.31 -9.99 -16.64
N SER A 199 13.89 -10.40 -15.51
CA SER A 199 15.03 -11.32 -15.49
C SER A 199 14.70 -12.69 -16.09
N ALA A 200 13.50 -13.23 -15.77
CA ALA A 200 13.01 -14.47 -16.34
C ALA A 200 12.82 -14.38 -17.85
N ARG A 201 12.38 -13.22 -18.35
CA ARG A 201 12.26 -12.97 -19.78
C ARG A 201 13.61 -12.90 -20.47
N ASP A 202 14.56 -12.16 -19.91
CA ASP A 202 15.90 -12.01 -20.48
C ASP A 202 16.69 -13.35 -20.47
N SER A 203 16.30 -14.29 -19.61
CA SER A 203 16.90 -15.63 -19.49
C SER A 203 16.06 -16.75 -20.15
N ASP A 204 14.99 -16.42 -20.88
CA ASP A 204 14.03 -17.38 -21.47
C ASP A 204 13.41 -18.40 -20.47
N LEU A 205 13.34 -18.05 -19.18
CA LEU A 205 12.83 -18.86 -18.07
C LEU A 205 11.49 -18.35 -17.52
N MET A 206 10.60 -17.91 -18.42
CA MET A 206 9.33 -17.28 -18.03
C MET A 206 8.42 -18.12 -17.11
N PRO A 207 8.30 -19.46 -17.28
CA PRO A 207 7.53 -20.30 -16.36
C PRO A 207 8.03 -20.20 -14.91
N VAL A 208 9.36 -20.23 -14.72
CA VAL A 208 10.00 -20.09 -13.41
C VAL A 208 9.71 -18.71 -12.83
N GLY A 209 9.86 -17.65 -13.64
CA GLY A 209 9.56 -16.28 -13.24
C GLY A 209 8.13 -16.10 -12.74
N TRP A 210 7.15 -16.73 -13.40
CA TRP A 210 5.75 -16.70 -12.98
C TRP A 210 5.50 -17.47 -11.69
N CYS A 211 6.12 -18.63 -11.48
CA CYS A 211 6.00 -19.38 -10.23
C CYS A 211 6.53 -18.59 -9.03
N ILE A 212 7.71 -17.96 -9.17
CA ILE A 212 8.30 -17.09 -8.14
C ILE A 212 7.39 -15.89 -7.88
N THR A 213 6.92 -15.24 -8.95
CA THR A 213 6.03 -14.08 -8.85
C THR A 213 4.70 -14.43 -8.18
N ALA A 214 4.12 -15.59 -8.48
CA ALA A 214 2.88 -16.04 -7.86
C ALA A 214 3.03 -16.17 -6.34
N ALA A 215 4.11 -16.78 -5.87
CA ALA A 215 4.38 -16.90 -4.43
C ALA A 215 4.56 -15.53 -3.75
N LEU A 216 5.30 -14.60 -4.38
CA LEU A 216 5.40 -13.22 -3.91
C LEU A 216 4.03 -12.55 -3.81
N MET A 217 3.18 -12.73 -4.82
CA MET A 217 1.84 -12.12 -4.89
C MET A 217 0.86 -12.70 -3.86
N VAL A 218 1.02 -13.97 -3.47
CA VAL A 218 0.29 -14.55 -2.32
C VAL A 218 0.71 -13.84 -1.03
N GLY A 219 2.01 -13.62 -0.81
CA GLY A 219 2.51 -12.84 0.32
C GLY A 219 1.93 -11.42 0.37
N VAL A 220 1.92 -10.75 -0.78
CA VAL A 220 1.32 -9.41 -0.96
C VAL A 220 -0.17 -9.41 -0.55
N LEU A 221 -0.94 -10.41 -0.98
CA LEU A 221 -2.35 -10.53 -0.61
C LEU A 221 -2.52 -10.70 0.90
N LEU A 222 -1.72 -11.59 1.51
CA LEU A 222 -1.75 -11.82 2.95
C LEU A 222 -1.47 -10.52 3.73
N ALA A 223 -0.50 -9.72 3.30
CA ALA A 223 -0.20 -8.44 3.94
C ALA A 223 -1.37 -7.45 3.85
N MET A 224 -2.04 -7.37 2.70
CA MET A 224 -3.24 -6.53 2.52
C MET A 224 -4.39 -6.99 3.41
N LEU A 225 -4.65 -8.31 3.46
CA LEU A 225 -5.71 -8.90 4.27
C LEU A 225 -5.44 -8.74 5.77
N VAL A 226 -4.20 -8.97 6.22
CA VAL A 226 -3.81 -8.74 7.63
C VAL A 226 -3.98 -7.27 7.98
N THR A 227 -3.57 -6.34 7.12
CA THR A 227 -3.77 -4.91 7.39
C THR A 227 -5.25 -4.57 7.51
N ALA A 228 -6.08 -5.06 6.58
CA ALA A 228 -7.52 -4.83 6.62
C ALA A 228 -8.16 -5.45 7.87
N GLY A 229 -7.76 -6.67 8.24
CA GLY A 229 -8.21 -7.36 9.44
C GLY A 229 -7.81 -6.64 10.72
N LEU A 230 -6.58 -6.11 10.80
CA LEU A 230 -6.12 -5.30 11.94
C LEU A 230 -6.92 -3.99 12.03
N ALA A 231 -7.11 -3.28 10.91
CA ALA A 231 -7.90 -2.05 10.90
C ALA A 231 -9.37 -2.31 11.26
N TRP A 232 -9.92 -3.43 10.82
CA TRP A 232 -11.26 -3.89 11.19
C TRP A 232 -11.35 -4.21 12.69
N GLY A 233 -10.34 -4.90 13.25
CA GLY A 233 -10.24 -5.20 14.68
C GLY A 233 -10.15 -3.93 15.53
N VAL A 234 -9.31 -2.96 15.14
CA VAL A 234 -9.21 -1.65 15.79
C VAL A 234 -10.56 -0.93 15.79
N ARG A 235 -11.29 -0.95 14.66
CA ARG A 235 -12.66 -0.42 14.61
C ARG A 235 -13.58 -1.14 15.60
N GLY A 236 -13.53 -2.47 15.65
CA GLY A 236 -14.32 -3.28 16.57
C GLY A 236 -14.06 -2.92 18.04
N MET A 237 -12.80 -2.66 18.39
CA MET A 237 -12.41 -2.24 19.75
C MET A 237 -12.84 -0.82 20.10
N LEU A 238 -12.81 0.11 19.14
CA LEU A 238 -13.20 1.51 19.35
C LEU A 238 -14.73 1.69 19.42
N GLY A 239 -15.49 0.84 18.73
CA GLY A 239 -16.93 0.98 18.55
C GLY A 239 -17.30 2.04 17.51
N ASP A 240 -18.46 1.88 16.88
CA ASP A 240 -18.88 2.71 15.75
C ASP A 240 -19.12 4.19 16.13
N GLU A 241 -19.47 4.48 17.38
CA GLU A 241 -19.67 5.84 17.89
C GLU A 241 -18.35 6.59 18.02
N THR A 242 -17.36 5.97 18.68
CA THR A 242 -16.01 6.53 18.82
C THR A 242 -15.34 6.68 17.45
N CYS A 243 -15.47 5.68 16.57
CA CYS A 243 -14.95 5.78 15.22
C CYS A 243 -15.57 6.92 14.41
N ARG A 244 -16.87 7.21 14.61
CA ARG A 244 -17.53 8.38 14.00
C ARG A 244 -17.01 9.69 14.59
N ALA A 245 -16.90 9.79 15.91
CA ALA A 245 -16.40 10.99 16.58
C ALA A 245 -14.94 11.32 16.22
N TRP A 246 -14.10 10.31 16.04
CA TRP A 246 -12.68 10.48 15.72
C TRP A 246 -12.38 10.47 14.23
N ARG A 247 -13.39 10.30 13.36
CA ARG A 247 -13.23 10.14 11.91
C ARG A 247 -12.39 11.25 11.28
N GLY A 248 -12.68 12.52 11.59
CA GLY A 248 -11.92 13.66 11.07
C GLY A 248 -10.45 13.66 11.53
N ARG A 249 -10.18 13.20 12.76
CA ARG A 249 -8.81 13.07 13.29
C ARG A 249 -8.06 11.94 12.60
N PHE A 250 -8.69 10.78 12.43
CA PHE A 250 -8.11 9.66 11.69
C PHE A 250 -7.86 10.03 10.22
N ALA A 251 -8.77 10.77 9.59
CA ALA A 251 -8.60 11.23 8.22
C ALA A 251 -7.39 12.17 8.11
N LEU A 252 -7.26 13.16 8.98
CA LEU A 252 -6.12 14.08 8.95
C LEU A 252 -4.79 13.36 9.24
N PHE A 253 -4.75 12.51 10.27
CA PHE A 253 -3.57 11.73 10.62
C PHE A 253 -3.11 10.87 9.44
N ASN A 254 -3.99 10.01 8.92
CA ASN A 254 -3.63 9.11 7.81
C ASN A 254 -3.31 9.89 6.53
N GLY A 255 -4.05 10.96 6.24
CA GLY A 255 -3.81 11.81 5.08
C GLY A 255 -2.41 12.41 5.10
N VAL A 256 -1.97 12.96 6.25
CA VAL A 256 -0.62 13.54 6.39
C VAL A 256 0.46 12.47 6.28
N VAL A 257 0.30 11.30 6.92
CA VAL A 257 1.29 10.21 6.81
C VAL A 257 1.42 9.73 5.35
N ILE A 258 0.29 9.56 4.65
CA ILE A 258 0.28 9.18 3.22
C ILE A 258 0.97 10.24 2.38
N LEU A 259 0.71 11.53 2.60
CA LEU A 259 1.36 12.62 1.88
C LEU A 259 2.87 12.69 2.14
N CYS A 260 3.32 12.42 3.37
CA CYS A 260 4.75 12.35 3.67
C CYS A 260 5.41 11.23 2.87
N ALA A 261 4.82 10.02 2.90
CA ALA A 261 5.37 8.88 2.18
C ALA A 261 5.33 9.05 0.67
N ALA A 262 4.20 9.52 0.12
CA ALA A 262 4.05 9.76 -1.32
C ALA A 262 4.93 10.92 -1.80
N GLY A 263 5.06 11.99 -1.02
CA GLY A 263 5.94 13.12 -1.31
C GLY A 263 7.42 12.73 -1.33
N TRP A 264 7.84 11.86 -0.40
CA TRP A 264 9.18 11.28 -0.42
C TRP A 264 9.44 10.45 -1.69
N LEU A 265 8.49 9.59 -2.07
CA LEU A 265 8.62 8.79 -3.30
C LEU A 265 8.63 9.67 -4.54
N ALA A 266 7.81 10.72 -4.57
CA ALA A 266 7.81 11.71 -5.64
C ALA A 266 9.15 12.46 -5.74
N PHE A 267 9.73 12.85 -4.61
CA PHE A 267 11.04 13.48 -4.57
C PHE A 267 12.12 12.56 -5.15
N ILE A 268 12.21 11.31 -4.69
CA ILE A 268 13.16 10.33 -5.25
C ILE A 268 12.94 10.13 -6.75
N ALA A 269 11.68 10.00 -7.17
CA ALA A 269 11.31 9.80 -8.56
C ALA A 269 11.77 10.96 -9.46
N VAL A 270 11.57 12.20 -9.02
CA VAL A 270 11.97 13.41 -9.76
C VAL A 270 13.48 13.58 -9.77
N SER A 271 14.16 13.35 -8.64
CA SER A 271 15.62 13.46 -8.58
C SER A 271 16.30 12.52 -9.57
N ARG A 272 15.78 11.28 -9.73
CA ARG A 272 16.28 10.32 -10.72
C ARG A 272 16.00 10.69 -12.18
N LEU A 273 15.09 11.62 -12.45
CA LEU A 273 14.84 12.13 -13.81
C LEU A 273 15.75 13.32 -14.17
N LEU A 274 16.36 13.95 -13.18
CA LEU A 274 17.22 15.13 -13.33
C LEU A 274 18.72 14.79 -13.36
N GLU A 275 19.08 13.54 -13.04
CA GLU A 275 20.40 12.94 -13.19
C GLU A 275 20.55 12.25 -14.55
#